data_AF-A0A0F7XVD2-F1
#
_entry.id   AF-A0A0F7XVD2-F1
#
_cell.length_a   1.000
_cell.length_b   1.000
_cell.length_c   1.000
_cell.angle_alpha   90.00
_cell.angle_beta   90.00
_cell.angle_gamma   90.00
#
_symmetry.space_group_name_H-M   'P 1'
#
loop_
_entity.id
_entity.type
_entity.pdbx_description
1 polymer ?
#
loop_
_entity_poly.entity_id
_entity_poly.type
_entity_poly.pdbx_seq_one_letter_code
_entity_poly.pdbx_strand_id
1 'polypeptide(L)'
;MQGLIINNPRLEFLRPALERWVDCIDRFNQFQGDNEAPYWHGAAANAGLLAAAAWQAELVALQQYTSKKQRDEGEREARGDLAISSAEESIHLHTSQRWPRIARLDLAPALQEAANQAKAIAYASQLKAGALFVTPWKAGQHASPEELQDLVDDLQKHTACAIAWYFPYAYRKLHNELGQYFPGVALLLKQG
;
A
#
# COMPACT_ATOMS: atom_id res chain seq x y z
N MET A 1 10.52 -12.69 0.90
CA MET A 1 10.12 -12.42 2.30
C MET A 1 8.82 -11.65 2.22
N GLN A 2 7.79 -12.10 2.92
CA GLN A 2 6.47 -11.48 2.89
C GLN A 2 5.82 -11.57 4.26
N GLY A 3 4.83 -10.73 4.51
CA GLY A 3 4.04 -10.82 5.73
C GLY A 3 2.90 -9.81 5.76
N LEU A 4 2.00 -10.04 6.71
CA LEU A 4 0.79 -9.28 6.91
C LEU A 4 0.48 -9.22 8.40
N ILE A 5 0.21 -8.02 8.89
CA ILE A 5 -0.28 -7.73 10.23
C ILE A 5 -1.53 -6.87 10.10
N ILE A 6 -2.61 -7.25 10.76
CA ILE A 6 -3.84 -6.46 10.86
C ILE A 6 -4.11 -6.24 12.34
N ASN A 7 -3.97 -4.99 12.78
CA ASN A 7 -4.15 -4.58 14.16
C ASN A 7 -5.57 -4.05 14.42
N ASN A 8 -6.30 -3.65 13.37
CA ASN A 8 -7.67 -3.16 13.46
C ASN A 8 -8.65 -4.20 12.91
N PRO A 9 -9.53 -4.79 13.75
CA PRO A 9 -10.48 -5.82 13.32
C PRO A 9 -11.41 -5.40 12.17
N ARG A 10 -11.71 -4.10 12.02
CA ARG A 10 -12.52 -3.58 10.90
C ARG A 10 -11.81 -3.63 9.55
N LEU A 11 -10.54 -4.00 9.52
CA LEU A 11 -9.76 -4.19 8.29
C LEU A 11 -9.54 -5.68 7.97
N GLU A 12 -10.04 -6.58 8.80
CA GLU A 12 -9.81 -8.02 8.65
C GLU A 12 -10.40 -8.56 7.34
N PHE A 13 -11.50 -7.98 6.86
CA PHE A 13 -12.09 -8.32 5.57
C PHE A 13 -11.15 -8.06 4.38
N LEU A 14 -10.10 -7.24 4.55
CA LEU A 14 -9.08 -7.00 3.53
C LEU A 14 -8.00 -8.08 3.48
N ARG A 15 -7.89 -8.95 4.49
CA ARG A 15 -6.84 -9.99 4.56
C ARG A 15 -6.71 -10.78 3.25
N PRO A 16 -7.80 -11.30 2.65
CA PRO A 16 -7.70 -12.05 1.40
C PRO A 16 -7.10 -11.23 0.25
N ALA A 17 -7.44 -9.94 0.16
CA ALA A 17 -6.90 -9.04 -0.85
C ALA A 17 -5.42 -8.69 -0.59
N LEU A 18 -5.04 -8.49 0.68
CA LEU A 18 -3.66 -8.18 1.06
C LEU A 18 -2.73 -9.39 0.86
N GLU A 19 -3.22 -10.61 1.06
CA GLU A 19 -2.50 -11.84 0.75
C GLU A 19 -2.35 -12.01 -0.77
N ARG A 20 -3.44 -11.86 -1.54
CA ARG A 20 -3.42 -11.92 -3.03
C ARG A 20 -2.61 -10.79 -3.68
N TRP A 21 -2.38 -9.68 -2.98
CA TRP A 21 -1.61 -8.55 -3.50
C TRP A 21 -0.17 -8.96 -3.83
N VAL A 22 0.40 -9.87 -3.05
CA VAL A 22 1.71 -10.47 -3.31
C VAL A 22 1.70 -11.28 -4.61
N ASP A 23 0.69 -12.13 -4.79
CA ASP A 23 0.54 -12.95 -6.00
C ASP A 23 0.38 -12.08 -7.25
N CYS A 24 -0.32 -10.95 -7.15
CA CYS A 24 -0.44 -9.98 -8.24
C CYS A 24 0.91 -9.39 -8.65
N ILE A 25 1.78 -9.06 -7.68
CA ILE A 25 3.14 -8.56 -7.96
C ILE A 25 3.97 -9.64 -8.62
N ASP A 26 3.95 -10.87 -8.09
CA ASP A 26 4.70 -11.98 -8.69
C ASP A 26 4.26 -12.28 -10.11
N ARG A 27 2.94 -12.31 -10.34
CA ARG A 27 2.38 -12.55 -11.67
C ARG A 27 2.75 -11.45 -12.66
N PHE A 28 2.75 -10.19 -12.23
CA PHE A 28 3.23 -9.08 -13.07
C PHE A 28 4.69 -9.31 -13.46
N ASN A 29 5.55 -9.57 -12.48
CA ASN A 29 6.98 -9.74 -12.73
C ASN A 29 7.28 -11.01 -13.57
N GLN A 30 6.50 -12.08 -13.41
CA GLN A 30 6.62 -13.29 -14.24
C GLN A 30 6.39 -13.00 -15.73
N PHE A 31 5.44 -12.11 -16.07
CA PHE A 31 5.13 -11.78 -17.46
C PHE A 31 5.98 -10.66 -18.04
N GLN A 32 6.32 -9.65 -17.23
CA GLN A 32 7.10 -8.50 -17.67
C GLN A 32 8.62 -8.74 -17.59
N GLY A 33 9.04 -9.77 -16.86
CA GLY A 33 10.43 -10.16 -16.69
C GLY A 33 11.21 -9.27 -15.71
N ASP A 34 12.53 -9.47 -15.69
CA ASP A 34 13.45 -8.90 -14.70
C ASP A 34 13.90 -7.47 -15.02
N ASN A 35 13.10 -6.66 -15.70
CA ASN A 35 13.44 -5.28 -16.02
C ASN A 35 12.53 -4.25 -15.35
N GLU A 36 11.43 -4.70 -14.75
CA GLU A 36 10.40 -3.81 -14.24
C GLU A 36 9.78 -4.39 -12.97
N ALA A 37 9.34 -3.50 -12.09
CA ALA A 37 8.55 -3.89 -10.94
C ALA A 37 7.37 -2.94 -10.81
N PRO A 38 6.15 -3.44 -10.55
CA PRO A 38 4.94 -2.62 -10.64
C PRO A 38 4.92 -1.53 -9.56
N TYR A 39 5.59 -1.79 -8.43
CA TYR A 39 5.73 -0.83 -7.34
C TYR A 39 6.66 0.34 -7.68
N TRP A 40 7.31 0.36 -8.84
CA TRP A 40 8.12 1.51 -9.30
C TRP A 40 7.29 2.65 -9.90
N HIS A 41 6.03 2.38 -10.30
CA HIS A 41 5.24 3.30 -11.12
C HIS A 41 4.30 4.23 -10.34
N GLY A 42 4.60 4.51 -9.07
CA GLY A 42 3.79 5.45 -8.29
C GLY A 42 2.67 4.80 -7.47
N ALA A 43 1.99 5.62 -6.68
CA ALA A 43 0.87 5.19 -5.84
C ALA A 43 -0.31 4.65 -6.66
N ALA A 44 -0.58 5.21 -7.83
CA ALA A 44 -1.69 4.78 -8.69
C ALA A 44 -1.52 3.36 -9.24
N ALA A 45 -0.29 3.00 -9.66
CA ALA A 45 0.02 1.63 -10.11
C ALA A 45 -0.12 0.62 -8.97
N ASN A 46 0.39 0.96 -7.78
CA ASN A 46 0.23 0.15 -6.58
C ASN A 46 -1.25 -0.01 -6.17
N ALA A 47 -2.05 1.06 -6.27
CA ALA A 47 -3.50 1.00 -6.05
C ALA A 47 -4.20 0.10 -7.07
N GLY A 48 -3.75 0.10 -8.33
CA GLY A 48 -4.24 -0.80 -9.37
C GLY A 48 -3.97 -2.27 -9.07
N LEU A 49 -2.76 -2.59 -8.59
CA LEU A 49 -2.46 -3.95 -8.13
C LEU A 49 -3.31 -4.38 -6.94
N LEU A 50 -3.50 -3.49 -5.96
CA LEU A 50 -4.34 -3.78 -4.80
C LEU A 50 -5.82 -3.97 -5.22
N ALA A 51 -6.30 -3.19 -6.19
CA ALA A 51 -7.63 -3.38 -6.78
C ALA A 51 -7.75 -4.73 -7.50
N ALA A 52 -6.75 -5.12 -8.28
CA ALA A 52 -6.72 -6.43 -8.93
C ALA A 52 -6.70 -7.58 -7.92
N ALA A 53 -5.95 -7.42 -6.82
CA ALA A 53 -5.91 -8.38 -5.73
C ALA A 53 -7.26 -8.51 -5.01
N ALA A 54 -7.95 -7.39 -4.78
CA ALA A 54 -9.30 -7.38 -4.24
C ALA A 54 -10.29 -8.15 -5.13
N TRP A 55 -10.29 -7.90 -6.44
CA TRP A 55 -11.12 -8.65 -7.40
C TRP A 55 -10.82 -10.14 -7.40
N GLN A 56 -9.55 -10.53 -7.32
CA GLN A 56 -9.16 -11.93 -7.22
C GLN A 56 -9.60 -12.58 -5.90
N ALA A 57 -9.73 -11.78 -4.85
CA ALA A 57 -10.12 -12.19 -3.51
C ALA A 57 -11.64 -12.13 -3.26
N GLU A 58 -12.46 -12.12 -4.32
CA GLU A 58 -13.93 -12.06 -4.25
C GLU A 58 -14.48 -10.77 -3.59
N LEU A 59 -13.66 -9.71 -3.53
CA LEU A 59 -14.09 -8.36 -3.20
C LEU A 59 -14.33 -7.56 -4.48
N VAL A 60 -14.98 -6.41 -4.35
CA VAL A 60 -15.08 -5.43 -5.45
C VAL A 60 -14.19 -4.24 -5.18
N ALA A 61 -13.54 -3.73 -6.22
CA ALA A 61 -12.70 -2.56 -6.14
C ALA A 61 -13.07 -1.53 -7.21
N LEU A 62 -13.14 -0.25 -6.81
CA LEU A 62 -13.37 0.88 -7.69
C LEU A 62 -12.26 1.92 -7.50
N GLN A 63 -11.53 2.20 -8.57
CA GLN A 63 -10.47 3.21 -8.57
C GLN A 63 -11.00 4.57 -9.01
N GLN A 64 -10.38 5.63 -8.49
CA GLN A 64 -10.54 7.01 -8.99
C GLN A 64 -12.01 7.44 -9.13
N TYR A 65 -12.77 7.29 -8.03
CA TYR A 65 -14.21 7.54 -8.00
C TYR A 65 -14.53 8.86 -7.31
N THR A 66 -15.67 9.42 -7.68
CA THR A 66 -16.27 10.54 -6.94
C THR A 66 -17.05 9.99 -5.75
N SER A 67 -16.70 10.45 -4.57
CA SER A 67 -17.42 10.20 -3.33
C SER A 67 -18.18 11.45 -2.89
N LYS A 68 -19.07 11.27 -1.92
CA LYS A 68 -19.77 12.37 -1.26
C LYS A 68 -19.25 12.53 0.16
N LYS A 69 -19.20 13.77 0.63
CA LYS A 69 -18.91 14.09 2.02
C LYS A 69 -19.88 15.15 2.54
N GLN A 70 -20.45 14.90 3.72
CA GLN A 70 -21.19 15.91 4.48
C GLN A 70 -20.23 16.86 5.20
N ARG A 71 -20.51 18.16 5.12
CA ARG A 71 -20.06 19.19 6.05
C ARG A 71 -21.26 20.02 6.49
N ASP A 72 -21.04 20.87 7.49
CA ASP A 72 -22.06 21.79 8.02
C ASP A 72 -22.69 22.70 6.93
N GLU A 73 -21.97 22.96 5.83
CA GLU A 73 -22.41 23.76 4.68
C GLU A 73 -23.02 22.95 3.50
N GLY A 74 -23.21 21.63 3.65
CA GLY A 74 -23.84 20.77 2.63
C GLY A 74 -22.97 19.61 2.11
N GLU A 75 -23.44 18.95 1.04
CA GLU A 75 -22.68 17.89 0.35
C GLU A 75 -21.66 18.48 -0.62
N ARG A 76 -20.43 18.00 -0.56
CA ARG A 76 -19.42 18.28 -1.60
C ARG A 76 -18.90 16.97 -2.18
N GLU A 77 -18.64 17.01 -3.49
CA GLU A 77 -17.89 15.96 -4.17
C GLU A 77 -16.46 15.90 -3.64
N ALA A 78 -16.05 14.71 -3.24
CA ALA A 78 -14.67 14.38 -2.93
C ALA A 78 -14.21 13.28 -3.90
N ARG A 79 -12.90 13.10 -4.04
CA ARG A 79 -12.33 12.06 -4.89
C ARG A 79 -11.62 11.06 -4.00
N GLY A 80 -12.02 9.80 -4.10
CA GLY A 80 -11.30 8.69 -3.49
C GLY A 80 -10.39 8.01 -4.51
N ASP A 81 -9.23 7.53 -4.08
CA ASP A 81 -8.29 6.87 -4.98
C ASP A 81 -8.68 5.42 -5.24
N LEU A 82 -9.16 4.75 -4.19
CA LEU A 82 -9.57 3.35 -4.24
C LEU A 82 -10.67 3.10 -3.20
N ALA A 83 -11.74 2.43 -3.58
CA ALA A 83 -12.70 1.82 -2.68
C ALA A 83 -12.62 0.30 -2.81
N ILE A 84 -12.65 -0.43 -1.70
CA ILE A 84 -12.72 -1.89 -1.68
C ILE A 84 -13.92 -2.28 -0.82
N SER A 85 -14.76 -3.19 -1.30
CA SER A 85 -15.95 -3.64 -0.56
C SER A 85 -16.14 -5.15 -0.65
N SER A 86 -16.60 -5.74 0.45
CA SER A 86 -17.28 -7.03 0.49
C SER A 86 -18.80 -6.79 0.50
N ALA A 87 -19.58 -7.84 0.73
CA ALA A 87 -21.02 -7.72 0.96
C ALA A 87 -21.38 -6.98 2.27
N GLU A 88 -20.46 -6.97 3.24
CA GLU A 88 -20.73 -6.52 4.62
C GLU A 88 -19.95 -5.26 5.00
N GLU A 89 -18.74 -5.10 4.45
CA GLU A 89 -17.83 -4.01 4.79
C GLU A 89 -17.30 -3.31 3.54
N SER A 90 -17.02 -2.02 3.68
CA SER A 90 -16.41 -1.19 2.64
C SER A 90 -15.38 -0.26 3.24
N ILE A 91 -14.25 -0.07 2.56
CA ILE A 91 -13.25 0.93 2.92
C ILE A 91 -12.97 1.88 1.76
N HIS A 92 -12.79 3.15 2.12
CA HIS A 92 -12.35 4.22 1.22
C HIS A 92 -10.88 4.57 1.51
N LEU A 93 -10.04 4.52 0.48
CA LEU A 93 -8.61 4.72 0.60
C LEU A 93 -8.15 5.97 -0.15
N HIS A 94 -7.30 6.75 0.53
CA HIS A 94 -6.45 7.73 -0.12
C HIS A 94 -5.04 7.14 -0.23
N THR A 95 -4.48 7.10 -1.43
CA THR A 95 -3.22 6.39 -1.68
C THR A 95 -2.07 7.36 -1.88
N SER A 96 -0.95 7.10 -1.21
CA SER A 96 0.30 7.83 -1.41
C SER A 96 1.49 6.88 -1.46
N GLN A 97 2.66 7.35 -1.90
CA GLN A 97 3.88 6.56 -1.91
C GLN A 97 5.07 7.34 -1.37
N ARG A 98 5.99 6.62 -0.72
CA ARG A 98 7.32 7.12 -0.31
C ARG A 98 8.41 6.13 -0.70
N TRP A 99 9.60 6.68 -0.90
CA TRP A 99 10.78 5.95 -1.37
C TRP A 99 11.95 6.14 -0.39
N PRO A 100 11.85 5.62 0.84
CA PRO A 100 12.89 5.81 1.84
C PRO A 100 14.13 4.97 1.50
N ARG A 101 15.28 5.38 2.03
CA ARG A 101 16.45 4.49 2.07
C ARG A 101 16.20 3.41 3.12
N ILE A 102 16.67 2.18 2.89
CA ILE A 102 16.47 1.05 3.84
C ILE A 102 16.92 1.42 5.26
N ALA A 103 18.06 2.08 5.43
CA ALA A 103 18.58 2.48 6.74
C ALA A 103 17.90 3.72 7.37
N ARG A 104 16.83 4.26 6.77
CA ARG A 104 16.15 5.47 7.26
C ARG A 104 14.66 5.46 6.89
N LEU A 105 13.86 4.79 7.70
CA LEU A 105 12.39 4.79 7.63
C LEU A 105 11.78 5.79 8.61
N ASP A 106 11.78 7.07 8.25
CA ASP A 106 10.90 8.03 8.92
C ASP A 106 9.57 8.15 8.15
N LEU A 107 8.62 7.26 8.48
CA LEU A 107 7.32 7.18 7.83
C LEU A 107 6.19 7.86 8.63
N ALA A 108 6.42 8.21 9.90
CA ALA A 108 5.35 8.71 10.77
C ALA A 108 4.66 9.97 10.23
N PRO A 109 5.40 10.99 9.71
CA PRO A 109 4.77 12.16 9.10
C PRO A 109 3.95 11.81 7.86
N ALA A 110 4.50 10.98 6.96
CA ALA A 110 3.84 10.59 5.72
C ALA A 110 2.57 9.75 5.98
N LEU A 111 2.62 8.85 6.96
CA LEU A 111 1.48 8.03 7.35
C LEU A 111 0.37 8.89 7.98
N GLN A 112 0.74 9.88 8.79
CA GLN A 112 -0.22 10.82 9.37
C GLN A 112 -0.84 11.75 8.32
N GLU A 113 -0.05 12.20 7.35
CA GLU A 113 -0.51 12.98 6.20
C GLU A 113 -1.55 12.19 5.39
N ALA A 114 -1.24 10.94 5.03
CA ALA A 114 -2.15 10.07 4.28
C ALA A 114 -3.47 9.84 5.03
N ALA A 115 -3.42 9.60 6.35
CA ALA A 115 -4.61 9.45 7.19
C ALA A 115 -5.45 10.75 7.22
N ASN A 116 -4.80 11.92 7.32
CA ASN A 116 -5.50 13.20 7.30
C ASN A 116 -6.18 13.46 5.94
N GLN A 117 -5.54 13.09 4.83
CA GLN A 117 -6.15 13.20 3.50
C GLN A 117 -7.34 12.24 3.34
N ALA A 118 -7.25 11.03 3.91
CA ALA A 118 -8.37 10.08 3.91
C ALA A 118 -9.60 10.61 4.67
N LYS A 119 -9.46 11.48 5.68
CA LYS A 119 -10.63 12.13 6.32
C LYS A 119 -11.49 12.91 5.34
N ALA A 120 -10.94 13.35 4.21
CA ALA A 120 -11.62 14.18 3.23
C ALA A 120 -12.40 13.38 2.16
N ILE A 121 -12.18 12.06 2.03
CA ILE A 121 -12.66 11.30 0.88
C ILE A 121 -13.99 10.55 1.10
N ALA A 122 -14.58 10.59 2.29
CA ALA A 122 -15.83 9.88 2.60
C ALA A 122 -16.55 10.49 3.82
N TYR A 123 -17.79 10.05 4.09
CA TYR A 123 -18.54 10.45 5.29
C TYR A 123 -17.84 9.99 6.58
N ALA A 124 -18.11 10.67 7.69
CA ALA A 124 -17.50 10.35 8.99
C ALA A 124 -17.80 8.92 9.45
N SER A 125 -19.01 8.41 9.18
CA SER A 125 -19.47 7.05 9.52
C SER A 125 -18.80 5.95 8.68
N GLN A 126 -18.32 6.28 7.49
CA GLN A 126 -17.68 5.33 6.58
C GLN A 126 -16.24 5.05 7.02
N LEU A 127 -15.85 3.79 6.89
CA LEU A 127 -14.49 3.35 7.13
C LEU A 127 -13.57 3.92 6.05
N LYS A 128 -12.52 4.61 6.47
CA LYS A 128 -11.58 5.29 5.59
C LYS A 128 -10.17 5.24 6.17
N ALA A 129 -9.18 5.10 5.30
CA ALA A 129 -7.79 5.04 5.70
C ALA A 129 -6.86 5.68 4.66
N GLY A 130 -5.74 6.21 5.14
CA GLY A 130 -4.59 6.48 4.29
C GLY A 130 -3.87 5.17 4.00
N ALA A 131 -3.63 4.90 2.72
CA ALA A 131 -2.83 3.79 2.22
C ALA A 131 -1.47 4.32 1.76
N LEU A 132 -0.44 4.13 2.58
CA LEU A 132 0.92 4.53 2.27
C LEU A 132 1.71 3.34 1.71
N PHE A 133 2.01 3.39 0.43
CA PHE A 133 2.97 2.48 -0.19
C PHE A 133 4.40 2.94 0.08
N VAL A 134 5.28 2.02 0.43
CA VAL A 134 6.67 2.27 0.77
C VAL A 134 7.54 1.40 -0.11
N THR A 135 8.29 2.03 -1.00
CA THR A 135 9.23 1.35 -1.90
C THR A 135 10.63 1.69 -1.44
N PRO A 136 11.19 0.92 -0.48
CA PRO A 136 12.51 1.19 0.05
C PRO A 136 13.57 1.03 -1.04
N TRP A 137 14.71 1.69 -0.89
CA TRP A 137 15.82 1.56 -1.82
C TRP A 137 17.20 1.58 -1.17
N LYS A 138 18.17 1.04 -1.89
CA LYS A 138 19.59 1.00 -1.51
C LYS A 138 20.48 1.28 -2.72
N ALA A 139 21.54 2.05 -2.54
CA ALA A 139 22.51 2.33 -3.60
C ALA A 139 23.59 1.25 -3.69
N GLY A 140 24.07 0.96 -4.91
CA GLY A 140 25.31 0.24 -5.17
C GLY A 140 25.22 -1.28 -5.07
N GLN A 141 24.37 -1.81 -4.19
CA GLN A 141 24.11 -3.24 -4.06
C GLN A 141 22.71 -3.54 -3.55
N HIS A 142 22.26 -4.76 -3.78
CA HIS A 142 21.00 -5.28 -3.26
C HIS A 142 21.01 -5.36 -1.72
N ALA A 143 19.81 -5.38 -1.13
CA ALA A 143 19.63 -5.50 0.30
C ALA A 143 19.92 -6.94 0.78
N SER A 144 20.63 -7.07 1.89
CA SER A 144 20.85 -8.37 2.54
C SER A 144 19.58 -8.86 3.24
N PRO A 145 19.45 -10.16 3.55
CA PRO A 145 18.35 -10.66 4.35
C PRO A 145 18.19 -9.96 5.71
N GLU A 146 19.30 -9.62 6.36
CA GLU A 146 19.34 -8.93 7.66
C GLU A 146 18.80 -7.50 7.53
N GLU A 147 19.27 -6.74 6.53
CA GLU A 147 18.76 -5.39 6.28
C GLU A 147 17.25 -5.37 5.97
N LEU A 148 16.73 -6.42 5.33
CA LEU A 148 15.30 -6.57 5.07
C LEU A 148 14.52 -6.98 6.31
N GLN A 149 15.13 -7.73 7.23
CA GLN A 149 14.53 -8.02 8.52
C GLN A 149 14.47 -6.78 9.40
N ASP A 150 15.57 -6.01 9.48
CA ASP A 150 15.62 -4.73 10.20
C ASP A 150 14.56 -3.75 9.66
N LEU A 151 14.41 -3.72 8.33
CA LEU A 151 13.35 -2.95 7.66
C LEU A 151 11.95 -3.40 8.09
N VAL A 152 11.69 -4.70 8.16
CA VAL A 152 10.40 -5.25 8.63
C VAL A 152 10.15 -4.86 10.08
N ASP A 153 11.17 -4.96 10.93
CA ASP A 153 11.07 -4.58 12.33
C ASP A 153 10.81 -3.07 12.49
N ASP A 154 11.42 -2.23 11.64
CA ASP A 154 11.16 -0.79 11.59
C ASP A 154 9.75 -0.46 11.11
N LEU A 155 9.26 -1.13 10.07
CA LEU A 155 7.88 -0.97 9.58
C LEU A 155 6.86 -1.20 10.70
N GLN A 156 7.09 -2.22 11.54
CA GLN A 156 6.21 -2.61 12.64
C GLN A 156 6.20 -1.62 13.81
N LYS A 157 7.20 -0.74 13.93
CA LYS A 157 7.24 0.31 14.97
C LYS A 157 6.25 1.44 14.70
N HIS A 158 5.70 1.55 13.50
CA HIS A 158 4.75 2.60 13.14
C HIS A 158 3.31 2.30 13.60
N THR A 159 2.57 3.35 13.95
CA THR A 159 1.16 3.26 14.36
C THR A 159 0.23 3.08 13.15
N ALA A 160 0.26 1.88 12.58
CA ALA A 160 -0.59 1.46 11.46
C ALA A 160 -1.67 0.45 11.92
N CYS A 161 -2.85 0.55 11.30
CA CYS A 161 -3.98 -0.36 11.48
C CYS A 161 -3.78 -1.68 10.75
N ALA A 162 -3.04 -1.68 9.64
CA ALA A 162 -2.58 -2.87 8.97
C ALA A 162 -1.25 -2.58 8.25
N ILE A 163 -0.41 -3.61 8.13
CA ILE A 163 0.88 -3.56 7.45
C ILE A 163 1.00 -4.83 6.61
N ALA A 164 1.22 -4.69 5.32
CA ALA A 164 1.58 -5.79 4.43
C ALA A 164 2.92 -5.48 3.77
N TRP A 165 3.77 -6.48 3.54
CA TRP A 165 5.03 -6.27 2.85
C TRP A 165 5.38 -7.44 1.94
N TYR A 166 6.07 -7.10 0.85
CA TYR A 166 6.60 -8.07 -0.08
C TYR A 166 7.99 -7.66 -0.57
N PHE A 167 8.97 -8.49 -0.24
CA PHE A 167 10.37 -8.38 -0.65
C PHE A 167 10.78 -9.66 -1.41
N PRO A 168 10.41 -9.79 -2.69
CA PRO A 168 10.67 -10.97 -3.50
C PRO A 168 12.17 -11.23 -3.64
N TYR A 169 12.60 -12.50 -3.53
CA TYR A 169 14.02 -12.85 -3.67
C TYR A 169 14.52 -12.67 -5.11
N ALA A 170 13.73 -13.11 -6.09
CA ALA A 170 14.08 -13.06 -7.52
C ALA A 170 14.41 -11.62 -7.97
N TYR A 171 13.69 -10.63 -7.44
CA TYR A 171 13.74 -9.25 -7.91
C TYR A 171 14.61 -8.32 -7.06
N ARG A 172 15.37 -8.83 -6.07
CA ARG A 172 16.29 -8.00 -5.27
C ARG A 172 17.43 -7.39 -6.08
N LYS A 173 17.76 -8.01 -7.21
CA LYS A 173 18.84 -7.56 -8.11
C LYS A 173 18.38 -6.47 -9.08
N LEU A 174 17.07 -6.21 -9.15
CA LEU A 174 16.52 -5.13 -9.97
C LEU A 174 17.04 -3.79 -9.48
N HIS A 175 17.57 -3.01 -10.42
CA HIS A 175 18.05 -1.67 -10.17
C HIS A 175 17.73 -0.77 -11.36
N ASN A 176 17.59 0.53 -11.09
CA ASN A 176 17.49 1.52 -12.16
C ASN A 176 18.87 1.87 -12.74
N GLU A 177 18.89 2.71 -13.77
CA GLU A 177 20.10 3.19 -14.44
C GLU A 177 21.09 3.91 -13.49
N LEU A 178 20.62 4.39 -12.34
CA LEU A 178 21.43 5.03 -11.31
C LEU A 178 22.04 4.03 -10.30
N GLY A 179 21.85 2.72 -10.51
CA GLY A 179 22.33 1.68 -9.60
C GLY A 179 21.59 1.65 -8.26
N GLN A 180 20.34 2.12 -8.23
CA GLN A 180 19.48 2.06 -7.04
C GLN A 180 18.64 0.78 -7.09
N TYR A 181 18.76 -0.04 -6.05
CA TYR A 181 18.06 -1.31 -5.90
C TYR A 181 16.79 -1.11 -5.07
N PHE A 182 15.69 -1.70 -5.53
CA PHE A 182 14.38 -1.60 -4.89
C PHE A 182 13.87 -3.00 -4.53
N PRO A 183 14.16 -3.49 -3.32
CA PRO A 183 13.98 -4.90 -2.96
C PRO A 183 12.51 -5.34 -2.83
N GLY A 184 11.55 -4.42 -2.96
CA GLY A 184 10.12 -4.71 -2.87
C GLY A 184 9.30 -3.50 -2.44
N VAL A 185 8.17 -3.78 -1.81
CA VAL A 185 7.19 -2.77 -1.38
C VAL A 185 6.50 -3.18 -0.09
N ALA A 186 6.15 -2.20 0.74
CA ALA A 186 5.25 -2.36 1.87
C ALA A 186 4.03 -1.44 1.72
N LEU A 187 2.92 -1.83 2.31
CA LEU A 187 1.68 -1.06 2.41
C LEU A 187 1.34 -0.89 3.88
N LEU A 188 1.23 0.35 4.34
CA LEU A 188 0.73 0.69 5.67
C LEU A 188 -0.64 1.36 5.54
N LEU A 189 -1.63 0.84 6.26
CA LEU A 189 -2.94 1.45 6.38
C LEU A 189 -3.05 2.17 7.71
N LYS A 190 -3.43 3.44 7.71
CA LYS A 190 -3.74 4.20 8.93
C LYS A 190 -5.12 4.83 8.81
N GLN A 191 -5.97 4.54 9.79
CA GLN A 191 -7.33 5.08 9.81
C GLN A 191 -7.31 6.61 9.91
N GLY A 192 -8.14 7.24 9.07
CA GLY A 192 -8.37 8.69 9.04
C GLY A 192 -9.42 9.10 10.06
#